data_AF-A0A6B3EJR5-F1
#
_entry.id   AF-A0A6B3EJR5-F1
#
_cell.length_a   1.000
_cell.length_b   1.000
_cell.length_c   1.000
_cell.angle_alpha   90.00
_cell.angle_beta   90.00
_cell.angle_gamma   90.00
#
_symmetry.space_group_name_H-M   'P 1'
#
loop_
_entity.id
_entity.type
_entity.pdbx_description
1 polymer ?
#
loop_
_entity_poly.entity_id
_entity_poly.type
_entity_poly.pdbx_seq_one_letter_code
_entity_poly.pdbx_strand_id
1 'polypeptide(L)' 'DAAEEAAEELARRYELGSEPEIVREALAGEDDAEDAQWLIVLSEDAGEFDARELDEFASEWDGWHETP' A
#
# COMPACT_ATOMS: atom_id res chain seq x y z
N ASP A 1 9.01 3.39 -7.79
CA ASP A 1 8.18 4.32 -8.59
C ASP A 1 6.70 4.23 -8.24
N ALA A 2 5.89 3.31 -8.80
CA ALA A 2 4.43 3.30 -8.58
C ALA A 2 4.00 3.18 -7.11
N ALA A 3 4.66 2.32 -6.33
CA ALA A 3 4.37 2.16 -4.89
C ALA A 3 4.76 3.41 -4.07
N GLU A 4 5.82 4.12 -4.47
CA GLU A 4 6.24 5.37 -3.82
C GLU A 4 5.24 6.48 -4.11
N GLU A 5 4.83 6.64 -5.37
CA GLU A 5 3.81 7.61 -5.76
C GLU A 5 2.46 7.34 -5.07
N ALA A 6 2.07 6.07 -4.95
CA ALA A 6 0.88 5.67 -4.21
C ALA A 6 1.00 5.99 -2.71
N ALA A 7 2.15 5.74 -2.08
CA ALA A 7 2.39 6.08 -0.68
C ALA A 7 2.33 7.59 -0.43
N GLU A 8 2.93 8.40 -1.31
CA GLU A 8 2.90 9.86 -1.23
C GLU A 8 1.47 10.41 -1.39
N GLU A 9 0.71 9.90 -2.36
CA GLU A 9 -0.68 10.32 -2.58
C GLU A 9 -1.59 9.87 -1.42
N LEU A 10 -1.38 8.69 -0.86
CA LEU A 10 -2.09 8.22 0.34
C LEU A 10 -1.80 9.15 1.53
N ALA A 11 -0.53 9.46 1.79
CA ALA A 11 -0.12 10.37 2.84
C ALA A 11 -0.78 11.76 2.69
N ARG A 12 -0.83 12.26 1.46
CA ARG A 12 -1.43 13.55 1.13
C ARG A 12 -2.95 13.55 1.26
N ARG A 13 -3.63 12.52 0.77
CA ARG A 13 -5.10 12.43 0.73
C ARG A 13 -5.70 12.20 2.10
N TYR A 14 -5.03 11.41 2.93
CA TYR A 14 -5.48 11.06 4.28
C TYR A 14 -4.82 11.89 5.38
N GLU A 15 -4.04 12.92 5.02
CA GLU A 15 -3.36 13.83 5.95
C GLU A 15 -2.51 13.06 6.99
N LEU A 16 -1.81 12.01 6.54
CA LEU A 16 -1.00 11.18 7.42
C LEU A 16 0.13 12.01 8.04
N GLY A 17 0.35 11.83 9.35
CA GLY A 17 1.43 12.53 10.06
C GLY A 17 2.84 12.10 9.63
N SER A 18 2.96 11.05 8.82
CA SER A 18 4.20 10.52 8.25
C SER A 18 3.89 9.72 6.99
N GLU A 19 4.89 9.53 6.14
CA GLU A 19 4.79 8.66 4.96
C GLU A 19 4.62 7.19 5.39
N PRO A 20 3.70 6.44 4.76
CA PRO A 20 3.46 5.04 5.11
C PRO A 20 4.65 4.16 4.68
N GLU A 21 4.83 3.03 5.38
CA GLU A 21 5.94 2.12 5.10
C GLU A 21 5.65 1.31 3.82
N ILE A 22 6.65 1.19 2.95
CA ILE A 22 6.56 0.37 1.75
C ILE A 22 7.36 -0.92 1.99
N VAL A 23 6.66 -2.06 1.94
CA VAL A 23 7.26 -3.39 2.09
C VAL A 23 7.23 -4.10 0.74
N ARG A 24 8.36 -4.70 0.36
CA ARG A 24 8.44 -5.56 -0.82
C ARG A 24 8.33 -7.02 -0.40
N GLU A 25 7.34 -7.72 -0.92
CA GLU A 25 7.17 -9.15 -0.69
C GLU A 25 7.36 -9.95 -1.99
N ALA A 26 8.13 -11.02 -1.91
CA ALA A 26 8.27 -11.95 -3.02
C ALA A 26 7.01 -12.81 -3.15
N LEU A 27 6.42 -12.87 -4.34
CA LEU A 27 5.34 -13.79 -4.61
C LEU A 27 5.93 -15.20 -4.73
N ALA A 28 5.26 -16.21 -4.15
CA ALA A 28 5.76 -17.58 -4.15
C ALA A 28 5.81 -18.15 -5.58
N GLY A 29 6.98 -18.11 -6.19
CA GLY A 29 7.35 -18.68 -7.48
C GLY A 29 8.86 -18.87 -7.52
N GLU A 30 9.31 -20.01 -8.04
CA GLU A 30 10.71 -20.45 -8.01
C GLU A 30 11.67 -19.42 -8.64
N ASP A 31 12.50 -18.80 -7.79
CA ASP A 31 13.88 -18.36 -8.06
C ASP A 31 14.21 -17.38 -9.22
N ASP A 32 13.26 -16.57 -9.72
CA ASP A 32 13.61 -15.36 -10.48
C ASP A 32 12.94 -14.12 -9.87
N ALA A 33 13.73 -13.07 -9.66
CA ALA A 33 13.42 -11.87 -8.89
C ALA A 33 12.34 -10.95 -9.52
N GLU A 34 11.51 -11.49 -10.41
CA GLU A 34 10.62 -10.75 -11.29
C GLU A 34 9.19 -10.61 -10.75
N ASP A 35 8.73 -11.53 -9.89
CA ASP A 35 7.39 -11.46 -9.28
C ASP A 35 7.47 -11.03 -7.81
N ALA A 36 7.34 -9.72 -7.57
CA ALA A 36 7.21 -9.15 -6.23
C ALA A 36 5.98 -8.26 -6.15
N GLN A 37 5.28 -8.33 -5.02
CA GLN A 37 4.26 -7.36 -4.65
C GLN A 37 4.85 -6.27 -3.75
N TRP A 38 4.24 -5.10 -3.78
CA TRP A 38 4.57 -3.99 -2.91
C TRP A 38 3.35 -3.73 -2.03
N LEU A 39 3.57 -3.69 -0.71
CA LEU A 39 2.57 -3.34 0.29
C LEU A 39 2.84 -1.95 0.82
N ILE A 40 1.78 -1.15 0.98
CA ILE A 40 1.82 0.11 1.71
C ILE A 40 1.15 -0.14 3.05
N VAL A 41 1.94 -0.08 4.12
CA VAL A 41 1.50 -0.43 5.48
C VAL A 41 1.15 0.84 6.24
N LEU A 42 -0.09 0.93 6.67
CA LEU A 42 -0.59 1.97 7.56
C LEU A 42 -0.39 1.53 9.01
N SER A 43 0.27 2.36 9.81
CA SER A 43 0.42 2.13 11.25
C SER A 43 -0.89 2.39 11.99
N GLU A 44 -1.06 1.81 13.18
CA GLU A 44 -2.22 2.09 14.04
C GLU A 44 -2.31 3.58 14.41
N ASP A 45 -1.18 4.29 14.46
CA ASP A 45 -1.10 5.74 14.70
C ASP A 45 -1.59 6.58 13.51
N ALA A 46 -1.71 6.00 12.30
CA ALA A 46 -2.20 6.69 11.11
C ALA A 46 -3.71 7.00 11.19
N GLY A 47 -4.43 6.34 12.10
CA GLY A 47 -5.85 6.57 12.37
C GLY A 47 -6.75 5.41 11.93
N GLU A 48 -8.05 5.62 12.05
CA GLU A 48 -9.06 4.68 11.56
C GLU A 48 -9.40 4.98 10.10
N PHE A 49 -9.30 3.97 9.25
CA PHE A 49 -9.64 4.06 7.83
C PHE A 49 -10.85 3.19 7.53
N ASP A 50 -11.74 3.69 6.67
CA ASP A 50 -12.79 2.86 6.10
C ASP A 50 -12.19 1.89 5.08
N ALA A 51 -12.49 0.60 5.23
CA ALA A 51 -11.94 -0.44 4.37
C ALA A 51 -12.36 -0.28 2.90
N ARG A 52 -13.54 0.27 2.62
CA ARG A 52 -14.00 0.53 1.25
C ARG A 52 -13.24 1.71 0.65
N GLU A 53 -12.99 2.76 1.43
CA GLU A 53 -12.18 3.88 0.96
C GLU A 53 -10.74 3.44 0.60
N LEU A 54 -10.14 2.55 1.41
CA LEU A 54 -8.83 1.98 1.10
C LEU A 54 -8.85 1.06 -0.12
N ASP A 55 -9.91 0.27 -0.31
CA ASP A 55 -10.07 -0.59 -1.50
C ASP A 55 -10.27 0.22 -2.79
N GLU A 56 -11.07 1.29 -2.72
CA GLU A 56 -11.26 2.23 -3.82
C GLU A 56 -9.94 2.92 -4.18
N PHE A 57 -9.16 3.35 -3.18
CA PHE A 57 -7.82 3.91 -3.40
C PHE A 57 -6.87 2.89 -4.03
N ALA A 58 -6.78 1.67 -3.49
CA ALA A 58 -5.87 0.64 -4.00
C ALA A 58 -6.20 0.28 -5.46
N SER A 59 -7.48 0.26 -5.82
CA SER A 59 -7.94 0.00 -7.19
C SER A 59 -7.48 1.08 -8.19
N GLU A 60 -7.24 2.33 -7.76
CA GLU A 60 -6.66 3.37 -8.63
C GLU A 60 -5.23 3.04 -9.08
N TRP A 61 -4.55 2.14 -8.35
CA TRP A 61 -3.16 1.71 -8.58
C TRP A 61 -3.05 0.26 -9.03
N ASP A 62 -4.15 -0.33 -9.55
CA ASP A 62 -4.25 -1.77 -9.89
C ASP A 62 -3.93 -2.71 -8.70
N GLY A 63 -4.10 -2.22 -7.47
CA GLY A 63 -3.89 -2.96 -6.21
C GLY A 63 -5.19 -3.42 -5.56
N TRP A 64 -5.09 -3.96 -4.34
CA TRP A 64 -6.22 -4.36 -3.51
C TRP A 64 -5.96 -3.99 -2.04
N HIS A 65 -7.02 -3.79 -1.26
CA HIS A 65 -6.89 -3.67 0.19
C HIS A 65 -6.73 -5.06 0.82
N GLU A 66 -5.61 -5.28 1.52
CA GLU A 66 -5.36 -6.54 2.22
C GLU A 66 -5.95 -6.50 3.64
N THR A 67 -6.70 -7.54 4.00
CA THR A 67 -7.19 -7.73 5.36
C THR A 67 -6.23 -8.64 6.14
N PRO A 68 -5.75 -8.25 7.33
CA PRO A 68 -4.89 -9.09 8.16
C PRO A 68 -5.59 -10.35 8.70
#